data_AF-A0A9X1RJ81-F1
#
_entry.id   AF-A0A9X1RJ81-F1
#
_cell.length_a   1.000
_cell.length_b   1.000
_cell.length_c   1.000
_cell.angle_alpha   90.00
_cell.angle_beta   90.00
_cell.angle_gamma   90.00
#
_symmetry.space_group_name_H-M   'P 1'
#
loop_
_entity.id
_entity.type
_entity.pdbx_description
1 polymer ?
#
loop_
_entity_poly.entity_id
_entity_poly.type
_entity_poly.pdbx_seq_one_letter_code
_entity_poly.pdbx_strand_id
1 'polypeptide(L)'
;MMTFDDRREDRLADLRNNPFVLLGITPATPISDLEVAHENVRQLKLATEQALKAAVGVVSDPSSRLQYELGYPLECTPAQVEMLLGALSCDVTESEQLRLANLLGPLSRLCWLSSTASRCPPGGEVLAAILDAQAAVGILDLYNLLKSVRSSAGLAAPSLVTVSQALHDLTMACHENLLAAYPTASQAAHALLVCCRIFDASHDRHRSEALAQLLSAYDCTIADLCHDLSAELLATYDAIDRQPGDPFLLDQLDLSFRSFIAVAAPLIFQAYVMGGKNNELEAVAERARQLLFNLSSAGNHKLAARVAKRSVEFFDLVPGIANEFAQTADVLEHLAMDTALNTLKEAVEQRDAEHLGQLDPRDFLDRNALPASDLWLAFGTACEATKGAREGDLPWLLMRDFALRLAARQTTLGSAQALVASLVQIARAETGNATILQALGEAHRQIQQRVFVQQRAQRRQRLGVALTLSICTAAVACFVLLGINNSRFAPPYSQLPRSEEGAHTSVAEGESAGEAIPPIGAGQHLSREFVRYCEFQKQRLRVIKRHLEWREDIAAYNTLANDYNSRCSNYFYRDADMNIVTGELAVRQQNLEAETERIMESWPWRAPAGTPTR
;
A
#
# COMPACT_ATOMS: atom_id res chain seq x y z
N MET A 1 17.84 -17.00 5.57
CA MET A 1 17.18 -17.57 4.39
C MET A 1 16.47 -18.83 4.83
N MET A 2 15.14 -18.88 4.70
CA MET A 2 14.36 -20.09 4.96
C MET A 2 14.34 -20.91 3.66
N THR A 3 14.73 -22.18 3.73
CA THR A 3 14.72 -23.13 2.60
C THR A 3 13.51 -24.04 2.73
N PHE A 4 12.81 -24.32 1.63
CA PHE A 4 11.73 -25.31 1.65
C PHE A 4 12.26 -26.70 1.98
N ASP A 5 11.44 -27.50 2.69
CA ASP A 5 11.84 -28.78 3.29
C ASP A 5 12.18 -29.83 2.21
N ASP A 6 13.26 -30.58 2.40
CA ASP A 6 13.93 -31.36 1.34
C ASP A 6 13.27 -32.74 1.09
N ARG A 7 11.95 -32.82 1.27
CA ARG A 7 11.13 -34.03 1.07
C ARG A 7 10.92 -34.30 -0.42
N ARG A 8 11.91 -34.93 -1.06
CA ARG A 8 11.93 -35.16 -2.51
C ARG A 8 11.39 -36.53 -2.97
N GLU A 9 11.30 -37.52 -2.10
CA GLU A 9 11.27 -38.93 -2.56
C GLU A 9 9.92 -39.43 -3.10
N ASP A 10 8.77 -38.92 -2.62
CA ASP A 10 7.42 -39.34 -3.06
C ASP A 10 6.61 -38.17 -3.69
N ARG A 11 7.10 -37.64 -4.81
CA ARG A 11 6.44 -36.55 -5.55
C ARG A 11 5.47 -37.11 -6.61
N LEU A 12 4.17 -37.17 -6.28
CA LEU A 12 3.08 -37.62 -7.18
C LEU A 12 3.08 -36.97 -8.58
N ALA A 13 3.62 -35.76 -8.70
CA ALA A 13 3.67 -34.98 -9.94
C ALA A 13 4.96 -35.14 -10.77
N ASP A 14 5.93 -35.99 -10.39
CA ASP A 14 7.11 -36.29 -11.23
C ASP A 14 6.88 -37.53 -12.11
N LEU A 15 6.68 -37.28 -13.41
CA LEU A 15 6.47 -38.29 -14.44
C LEU A 15 7.62 -39.32 -14.54
N ARG A 16 8.84 -39.03 -14.07
CA ARG A 16 9.92 -40.02 -14.03
C ARG A 16 9.70 -41.10 -12.98
N ASN A 17 9.08 -40.76 -11.86
CA ASN A 17 8.81 -41.67 -10.75
C ASN A 17 7.42 -42.30 -10.85
N ASN A 18 6.64 -41.95 -11.89
CA ASN A 18 5.34 -42.55 -12.16
C ASN A 18 5.48 -44.08 -12.37
N PRO A 19 4.76 -44.92 -11.60
CA PRO A 19 4.80 -46.39 -11.71
C PRO A 19 4.64 -46.96 -13.13
N PHE A 20 3.84 -46.35 -13.99
CA PHE A 20 3.70 -46.80 -15.38
C PHE A 20 4.97 -46.57 -16.20
N VAL A 21 5.65 -45.44 -15.98
CA VAL A 21 6.95 -45.11 -16.59
C VAL A 21 8.05 -46.01 -16.04
N LEU A 22 8.11 -46.18 -14.71
CA LEU A 22 9.08 -47.08 -14.06
C LEU A 22 8.96 -48.53 -14.54
N LEU A 23 7.75 -49.01 -14.86
CA LEU A 23 7.51 -50.36 -15.36
C LEU A 23 7.54 -50.47 -16.90
N GLY A 24 7.76 -49.37 -17.63
CA GLY A 24 7.82 -49.39 -19.10
C GLY A 24 6.50 -49.75 -19.79
N ILE A 25 5.37 -49.36 -19.20
CA ILE A 25 4.01 -49.73 -19.63
C ILE A 25 3.12 -48.49 -19.80
N THR A 26 1.88 -48.73 -20.23
CA THR A 26 0.85 -47.68 -20.29
C THR A 26 -0.27 -47.96 -19.28
N PRO A 27 -1.04 -46.94 -18.88
CA PRO A 27 -2.32 -47.12 -18.17
C PRO A 27 -3.33 -48.07 -18.83
N ALA A 28 -3.20 -48.34 -20.15
CA ALA A 28 -4.05 -49.28 -20.88
C ALA A 28 -3.51 -50.72 -20.91
N THR A 29 -2.31 -50.97 -20.36
CA THR A 29 -1.69 -52.31 -20.31
C THR A 29 -2.46 -53.23 -19.34
N PRO A 30 -2.83 -54.47 -19.77
CA PRO A 30 -3.53 -55.44 -18.91
C PRO A 30 -2.77 -55.83 -17.65
N ILE A 31 -3.50 -56.13 -16.58
CA ILE A 31 -2.91 -56.58 -15.30
C ILE A 31 -2.14 -57.91 -15.45
N SER A 32 -2.54 -58.78 -16.38
CA SER A 32 -1.82 -60.02 -16.72
C SER A 32 -0.37 -59.81 -17.16
N ASP A 33 -0.06 -58.63 -17.68
CA ASP A 33 1.20 -58.37 -18.38
C ASP A 33 2.22 -57.67 -17.43
N LEU A 34 1.79 -57.29 -16.22
CA LEU A 34 2.61 -56.60 -15.23
C LEU A 34 3.79 -57.43 -14.74
N GLU A 35 3.63 -58.75 -14.56
CA GLU A 35 4.73 -59.64 -14.16
C GLU A 35 5.83 -59.68 -15.25
N VAL A 36 5.42 -59.67 -16.52
CA VAL A 36 6.34 -59.67 -17.67
C VAL A 36 7.05 -58.33 -17.80
N ALA A 37 6.33 -57.21 -17.64
CA ALA A 37 6.90 -55.88 -17.61
C ALA A 37 7.91 -55.69 -16.47
N HIS A 38 7.54 -56.11 -15.26
CA HIS A 38 8.42 -56.08 -14.09
C HIS A 38 9.70 -56.89 -14.31
N GLU A 39 9.60 -58.10 -14.87
CA GLU A 39 10.77 -58.93 -15.16
C GLU A 39 11.69 -58.27 -16.21
N ASN A 40 11.13 -57.73 -17.29
CA ASN A 40 11.89 -57.04 -18.34
C ASN A 40 12.67 -55.84 -17.78
N VAL A 41 12.02 -54.97 -17.01
CA VAL A 41 12.69 -53.79 -16.41
C VAL A 41 13.74 -54.20 -15.38
N ARG A 42 13.46 -55.24 -14.57
CA ARG A 42 14.42 -55.79 -13.60
C ARG A 42 15.70 -56.30 -14.28
N GLN A 43 15.57 -56.96 -15.43
CA GLN A 43 16.73 -57.42 -16.21
C GLN A 43 17.54 -56.24 -16.81
N LEU A 44 16.86 -55.18 -17.23
CA LEU A 44 17.47 -53.94 -17.74
C LEU A 44 18.06 -53.04 -16.63
N LYS A 45 17.70 -53.27 -15.35
CA LYS A 45 18.17 -52.55 -14.16
C LYS A 45 17.91 -51.02 -14.19
N LEU A 46 16.78 -50.61 -14.76
CA LEU A 46 16.44 -49.18 -14.90
C LEU A 46 16.02 -48.51 -13.59
N ALA A 47 15.58 -49.27 -12.60
CA ALA A 47 15.18 -48.79 -11.27
C ALA A 47 15.55 -49.80 -10.17
N THR A 48 15.36 -49.44 -8.90
CA THR A 48 15.62 -50.34 -7.76
C THR A 48 14.53 -51.41 -7.62
N GLU A 49 14.89 -52.61 -7.17
CA GLU A 49 13.95 -53.72 -6.89
C GLU A 49 12.83 -53.30 -5.90
N GLN A 50 13.11 -52.36 -5.00
CA GLN A 50 12.11 -51.80 -4.07
C GLN A 50 11.12 -50.88 -4.77
N ALA A 51 11.60 -49.95 -5.60
CA ALA A 51 10.74 -49.05 -6.38
C ALA A 51 9.89 -49.83 -7.40
N LEU A 52 10.46 -50.85 -8.05
CA LEU A 52 9.73 -51.73 -8.97
C LEU A 52 8.60 -52.51 -8.26
N LYS A 53 8.84 -53.03 -7.05
CA LYS A 53 7.79 -53.71 -6.26
C LYS A 53 6.71 -52.75 -5.76
N ALA A 54 7.08 -51.54 -5.34
CA ALA A 54 6.12 -50.50 -4.98
C ALA A 54 5.24 -50.13 -6.20
N ALA A 55 5.86 -49.92 -7.37
CA ALA A 55 5.17 -49.63 -8.62
C ALA A 55 4.18 -50.75 -9.02
N VAL A 56 4.58 -52.03 -8.96
CA VAL A 56 3.66 -53.15 -9.24
C VAL A 56 2.49 -53.18 -8.25
N GLY A 57 2.74 -52.99 -6.95
CA GLY A 57 1.69 -52.96 -5.94
C GLY A 57 0.66 -51.85 -6.20
N VAL A 58 1.14 -50.63 -6.45
CA VAL A 58 0.32 -49.45 -6.76
C VAL A 58 -0.49 -49.62 -8.05
N VAL A 59 0.12 -50.14 -9.12
CA VAL A 59 -0.53 -50.33 -10.43
C VAL A 59 -1.54 -51.49 -10.39
N SER A 60 -1.43 -52.41 -9.43
CA SER A 60 -2.35 -53.53 -9.24
C SER A 60 -3.61 -53.19 -8.44
N ASP A 61 -3.55 -52.24 -7.50
CA ASP A 61 -4.75 -51.75 -6.77
C ASP A 61 -5.52 -50.73 -7.61
N PRO A 62 -6.78 -50.99 -8.02
CA PRO A 62 -7.58 -50.05 -8.83
C PRO A 62 -7.83 -48.68 -8.17
N SER A 63 -7.64 -48.57 -6.85
CA SER A 63 -7.81 -47.33 -6.08
C SER A 63 -6.54 -46.47 -6.18
N SER A 64 -5.42 -46.97 -5.67
CA SER A 64 -4.10 -46.30 -5.69
C SER A 64 -3.65 -45.97 -7.12
N ARG A 65 -3.90 -46.89 -8.07
CA ARG A 65 -3.61 -46.71 -9.50
C ARG A 65 -4.15 -45.40 -10.07
N LEU A 66 -5.31 -44.90 -9.59
CA LEU A 66 -5.99 -43.75 -10.19
C LEU A 66 -5.16 -42.46 -10.16
N GLN A 67 -4.47 -42.17 -9.05
CA GLN A 67 -3.66 -40.95 -8.93
C GLN A 67 -2.48 -40.96 -9.93
N TYR A 68 -1.87 -42.13 -10.15
CA TYR A 68 -0.78 -42.30 -11.11
C TYR A 68 -1.23 -42.46 -12.56
N GLU A 69 -2.48 -42.86 -12.82
CA GLU A 69 -3.11 -42.74 -14.13
C GLU A 69 -3.31 -41.27 -14.49
N LEU A 70 -3.77 -40.45 -13.54
CA LEU A 70 -3.89 -39.00 -13.74
C LEU A 70 -2.53 -38.29 -13.85
N GLY A 71 -1.51 -38.75 -13.12
CA GLY A 71 -0.12 -38.29 -13.24
C GLY A 71 0.62 -38.81 -14.49
N TYR A 72 -0.06 -39.47 -15.42
CA TYR A 72 0.50 -39.96 -16.69
C TYR A 72 -0.07 -39.14 -17.86
N PRO A 73 0.70 -38.88 -18.94
CA PRO A 73 0.20 -38.19 -20.14
C PRO A 73 -0.77 -39.07 -20.95
N LEU A 74 -1.99 -39.26 -20.44
CA LEU A 74 -3.04 -40.15 -20.99
C LEU A 74 -3.51 -39.77 -22.40
N GLU A 75 -3.29 -38.53 -22.85
CA GLU A 75 -3.72 -38.06 -24.18
C GLU A 75 -2.62 -38.24 -25.24
N CYS A 76 -1.44 -38.73 -24.84
CA CYS A 76 -0.29 -38.91 -25.73
C CYS A 76 -0.22 -40.32 -26.33
N THR A 77 0.25 -40.41 -27.57
CA THR A 77 0.72 -41.68 -28.15
C THR A 77 2.03 -42.13 -27.47
N PRO A 78 2.38 -43.43 -27.46
CA PRO A 78 3.62 -43.91 -26.84
C PRO A 78 4.88 -43.18 -27.33
N ALA A 79 4.97 -42.88 -28.63
CA ALA A 79 6.10 -42.13 -29.21
C ALA A 79 6.18 -40.67 -28.72
N GLN A 80 5.05 -40.05 -28.36
CA GLN A 80 5.06 -38.75 -27.67
C GLN A 80 5.51 -38.91 -26.22
N VAL A 81 5.10 -39.97 -25.51
CA VAL A 81 5.58 -40.24 -24.14
C VAL A 81 7.09 -40.47 -24.13
N GLU A 82 7.63 -41.27 -25.07
CA GLU A 82 9.07 -41.45 -25.25
C GLU A 82 9.81 -40.12 -25.53
N MET A 83 9.25 -39.27 -26.40
CA MET A 83 9.79 -37.93 -26.67
C MET A 83 9.84 -37.06 -25.40
N LEU A 84 8.76 -37.06 -24.59
CA LEU A 84 8.69 -36.32 -23.34
C LEU A 84 9.69 -36.87 -22.32
N LEU A 85 9.77 -38.19 -22.11
CA LEU A 85 10.73 -38.81 -21.18
C LEU A 85 12.19 -38.57 -21.59
N GLY A 86 12.48 -38.57 -22.90
CA GLY A 86 13.75 -38.12 -23.44
C GLY A 86 14.03 -36.65 -23.12
N ALA A 87 13.05 -35.77 -23.30
CA ALA A 87 13.16 -34.35 -22.98
C ALA A 87 13.28 -34.08 -21.46
N LEU A 88 12.65 -34.84 -20.57
CA LEU A 88 12.90 -34.77 -19.11
C LEU A 88 14.36 -35.10 -18.74
N SER A 89 15.11 -35.69 -19.68
CA SER A 89 16.50 -36.13 -19.52
C SER A 89 17.53 -35.20 -20.16
N CYS A 90 17.09 -34.02 -20.59
CA CYS A 90 17.95 -32.88 -20.95
C CYS A 90 17.52 -31.64 -20.15
N ASP A 91 18.40 -30.65 -20.04
CA ASP A 91 18.07 -29.35 -19.44
C ASP A 91 17.31 -28.48 -20.45
N VAL A 92 15.99 -28.68 -20.52
CA VAL A 92 15.11 -28.03 -21.50
C VAL A 92 14.83 -26.57 -21.12
N THR A 93 15.12 -25.64 -22.04
CA THR A 93 14.84 -24.20 -21.87
C THR A 93 13.33 -23.91 -21.76
N GLU A 94 12.93 -22.87 -21.04
CA GLU A 94 11.50 -22.55 -20.83
C GLU A 94 10.71 -22.40 -22.14
N SER A 95 11.26 -21.67 -23.12
CA SER A 95 10.65 -21.52 -24.45
C SER A 95 10.44 -22.85 -25.16
N GLU A 96 11.27 -23.85 -24.88
CA GLU A 96 11.15 -25.21 -25.42
C GLU A 96 10.19 -26.09 -24.60
N GLN A 97 10.16 -25.94 -23.28
CA GLN A 97 9.14 -26.57 -22.43
C GLN A 97 7.72 -26.13 -22.85
N LEU A 98 7.53 -24.82 -23.09
CA LEU A 98 6.30 -24.23 -23.62
C LEU A 98 5.99 -24.71 -25.05
N ARG A 99 7.01 -24.76 -25.93
CA ARG A 99 6.86 -25.28 -27.30
C ARG A 99 6.38 -26.73 -27.33
N LEU A 100 6.90 -27.58 -26.45
CA LEU A 100 6.47 -28.98 -26.30
C LEU A 100 5.08 -29.06 -25.66
N ALA A 101 4.84 -28.31 -24.58
CA ALA A 101 3.56 -28.25 -23.87
C ALA A 101 2.36 -27.90 -24.78
N ASN A 102 2.56 -26.99 -25.74
CA ASN A 102 1.56 -26.59 -26.71
C ASN A 102 1.16 -27.70 -27.71
N LEU A 103 1.91 -28.82 -27.79
CA LEU A 103 1.55 -30.00 -28.57
C LEU A 103 0.74 -31.03 -27.77
N LEU A 104 0.50 -30.79 -26.47
CA LEU A 104 -0.15 -31.72 -25.55
C LEU A 104 -1.58 -31.28 -25.20
N GLY A 105 -2.45 -32.25 -24.91
CA GLY A 105 -3.77 -32.01 -24.31
C GLY A 105 -3.68 -31.51 -22.86
N PRO A 106 -4.76 -30.95 -22.28
CA PRO A 106 -4.72 -30.27 -20.98
C PRO A 106 -4.09 -31.06 -19.83
N LEU A 107 -4.44 -32.34 -19.65
CA LEU A 107 -3.89 -33.12 -18.53
C LEU A 107 -2.42 -33.46 -18.77
N SER A 108 -2.09 -33.93 -19.98
CA SER A 108 -0.73 -34.29 -20.37
C SER A 108 0.22 -33.08 -20.34
N ARG A 109 -0.31 -31.89 -20.63
CA ARG A 109 0.36 -30.59 -20.49
C ARG A 109 0.64 -30.25 -19.03
N LEU A 110 -0.36 -30.41 -18.15
CA LEU A 110 -0.22 -30.19 -16.72
C LEU A 110 0.86 -31.11 -16.13
N CYS A 111 0.76 -32.42 -16.36
CA CYS A 111 1.75 -33.40 -15.89
C CYS A 111 3.16 -33.12 -16.42
N TRP A 112 3.30 -32.78 -17.71
CA TRP A 112 4.59 -32.43 -18.32
C TRP A 112 5.21 -31.20 -17.66
N LEU A 113 4.48 -30.08 -17.58
CA LEU A 113 5.02 -28.82 -17.07
C LEU A 113 5.28 -28.88 -15.56
N SER A 114 4.43 -29.54 -14.76
CA SER A 114 4.72 -29.79 -13.34
C SER A 114 5.93 -30.72 -13.16
N SER A 115 6.14 -31.68 -14.07
CA SER A 115 7.33 -32.56 -14.06
C SER A 115 8.62 -31.86 -14.46
N THR A 116 8.61 -30.82 -15.30
CA THR A 116 9.82 -30.03 -15.58
C THR A 116 10.08 -29.01 -14.48
N ALA A 117 9.01 -28.32 -14.05
CA ALA A 117 9.09 -27.27 -13.04
C ALA A 117 9.48 -27.77 -11.64
N SER A 118 9.15 -29.02 -11.28
CA SER A 118 9.60 -29.61 -10.01
C SER A 118 11.13 -29.79 -9.90
N ARG A 119 11.86 -29.65 -11.02
CA ARG A 119 13.33 -29.74 -11.10
C ARG A 119 14.03 -28.41 -11.42
N CYS A 120 13.33 -27.46 -12.02
CA CYS A 120 13.85 -26.13 -12.35
C CYS A 120 12.76 -25.08 -12.07
N PRO A 121 13.01 -24.05 -11.23
CA PRO A 121 11.96 -23.14 -10.79
C PRO A 121 11.34 -22.38 -11.98
N PRO A 122 10.02 -22.47 -12.21
CA PRO A 122 9.41 -21.94 -13.43
C PRO A 122 9.26 -20.42 -13.38
N GLY A 123 9.46 -19.77 -14.53
CA GLY A 123 9.07 -18.39 -14.78
C GLY A 123 7.54 -18.21 -14.83
N GLY A 124 7.09 -16.97 -14.75
CA GLY A 124 5.66 -16.63 -14.71
C GLY A 124 4.87 -17.09 -15.94
N GLU A 125 5.50 -17.19 -17.11
CA GLU A 125 4.87 -17.74 -18.34
C GLU A 125 4.65 -19.26 -18.24
N VAL A 126 5.57 -19.99 -17.62
CA VAL A 126 5.44 -21.44 -17.39
C VAL A 126 4.37 -21.72 -16.32
N LEU A 127 4.33 -20.92 -15.24
CA LEU A 127 3.22 -20.96 -14.27
C LEU A 127 1.87 -20.66 -14.94
N ALA A 128 1.79 -19.64 -15.79
CA ALA A 128 0.58 -19.31 -16.53
C ALA A 128 0.13 -20.48 -17.44
N ALA A 129 1.06 -21.13 -18.14
CA ALA A 129 0.77 -22.30 -18.98
C ALA A 129 0.32 -23.53 -18.17
N ILE A 130 0.78 -23.69 -16.93
CA ILE A 130 0.32 -24.73 -15.98
C ILE A 130 -1.12 -24.45 -15.54
N LEU A 131 -1.43 -23.23 -15.13
CA LEU A 131 -2.77 -22.85 -14.69
C LEU A 131 -3.78 -22.87 -15.85
N ASP A 132 -3.37 -22.48 -17.06
CA ASP A 132 -4.16 -22.66 -18.29
C ASP A 132 -4.44 -24.14 -18.59
N ALA A 133 -3.46 -25.02 -18.36
CA ALA A 133 -3.64 -26.46 -18.52
C ALA A 133 -4.65 -27.00 -17.49
N GLN A 134 -4.49 -26.63 -16.22
CA GLN A 134 -5.38 -26.99 -15.10
C GLN A 134 -6.83 -26.52 -15.36
N ALA A 135 -7.02 -25.25 -15.74
CA ALA A 135 -8.33 -24.67 -16.03
C ALA A 135 -9.02 -25.33 -17.25
N ALA A 136 -8.26 -25.96 -18.15
CA ALA A 136 -8.77 -26.65 -19.33
C ALA A 136 -9.03 -28.16 -19.13
N VAL A 137 -8.81 -28.75 -17.93
CA VAL A 137 -9.07 -30.18 -17.69
C VAL A 137 -10.58 -30.46 -17.55
N GLY A 138 -11.21 -30.89 -18.65
CA GLY A 138 -12.60 -31.35 -18.66
C GLY A 138 -12.78 -32.67 -17.89
N ILE A 139 -13.36 -32.61 -16.69
CA ILE A 139 -13.56 -33.79 -15.81
C ILE A 139 -14.38 -34.90 -16.50
N LEU A 140 -15.36 -34.55 -17.34
CA LEU A 140 -16.17 -35.52 -18.09
C LEU A 140 -15.38 -36.21 -19.21
N ASP A 141 -14.54 -35.48 -19.93
CA ASP A 141 -13.70 -36.03 -21.00
C ASP A 141 -12.60 -36.92 -20.42
N LEU A 142 -11.99 -36.49 -19.32
CA LEU A 142 -11.05 -37.27 -18.52
C LEU A 142 -11.68 -38.56 -17.97
N TYR A 143 -12.91 -38.51 -17.47
CA TYR A 143 -13.66 -39.69 -17.06
C TYR A 143 -13.87 -40.68 -18.22
N ASN A 144 -14.23 -40.18 -19.42
CA ASN A 144 -14.40 -41.02 -20.60
C ASN A 144 -13.08 -41.63 -21.09
N LEU A 145 -11.98 -40.87 -21.03
CA LEU A 145 -10.63 -41.35 -21.34
C LEU A 145 -10.20 -42.47 -20.38
N LEU A 146 -10.29 -42.24 -19.07
CA LEU A 146 -10.00 -43.26 -18.04
C LEU A 146 -10.87 -44.51 -18.18
N LYS A 147 -12.16 -44.35 -18.49
CA LYS A 147 -13.07 -45.46 -18.76
C LYS A 147 -12.61 -46.31 -19.95
N SER A 148 -12.17 -45.67 -21.04
CA SER A 148 -11.63 -46.38 -22.21
C SER A 148 -10.31 -47.08 -21.88
N VAL A 149 -9.39 -46.38 -21.23
CA VAL A 149 -8.06 -46.86 -20.83
C VAL A 149 -8.17 -48.08 -19.90
N ARG A 150 -8.97 -47.99 -18.84
CA ARG A 150 -9.19 -49.12 -17.91
C ARG A 150 -9.91 -50.28 -18.58
N SER A 151 -10.85 -50.03 -19.49
CA SER A 151 -11.51 -51.10 -20.24
C SER A 151 -10.52 -51.91 -21.10
N SER A 152 -9.47 -51.28 -21.65
CA SER A 152 -8.38 -51.98 -22.35
C SER A 152 -7.50 -52.78 -21.39
N ALA A 153 -7.26 -52.26 -20.18
CA ALA A 153 -6.48 -52.92 -19.13
C ALA A 153 -7.23 -54.06 -18.40
N GLY A 154 -8.49 -54.36 -18.78
CA GLY A 154 -9.34 -55.34 -18.10
C GLY A 154 -9.91 -54.87 -16.75
N LEU A 155 -9.87 -53.56 -16.48
CA LEU A 155 -10.27 -52.94 -15.22
C LEU A 155 -11.65 -52.27 -15.29
N ALA A 156 -12.32 -52.21 -14.14
CA ALA A 156 -13.52 -51.40 -13.97
C ALA A 156 -13.19 -49.90 -14.04
N ALA A 157 -14.06 -49.14 -14.72
CA ALA A 157 -13.98 -47.68 -14.77
C ALA A 157 -14.12 -47.09 -13.35
N PRO A 158 -13.42 -45.97 -13.04
CA PRO A 158 -13.59 -45.28 -11.76
C PRO A 158 -14.99 -44.65 -11.65
N SER A 159 -15.35 -44.12 -10.48
CA SER A 159 -16.51 -43.23 -10.35
C SER A 159 -16.12 -41.79 -10.71
N LEU A 160 -17.08 -40.97 -11.17
CA LEU A 160 -16.83 -39.56 -11.48
C LEU A 160 -16.35 -38.78 -10.23
N VAL A 161 -16.87 -39.13 -9.05
CA VAL A 161 -16.47 -38.54 -7.76
C VAL A 161 -15.01 -38.85 -7.45
N THR A 162 -14.58 -40.11 -7.61
CA THR A 162 -13.18 -40.51 -7.40
C THR A 162 -12.22 -39.88 -8.41
N VAL A 163 -12.65 -39.65 -9.67
CA VAL A 163 -11.85 -38.89 -10.65
C VAL A 163 -11.72 -37.43 -10.24
N SER A 164 -12.81 -36.80 -9.80
CA SER A 164 -12.80 -35.41 -9.34
C SER A 164 -11.92 -35.21 -8.10
N GLN A 165 -11.93 -36.15 -7.16
CA GLN A 165 -11.06 -36.10 -5.98
C GLN A 165 -9.59 -36.30 -6.38
N ALA A 166 -9.27 -37.37 -7.12
CA ALA A 166 -7.89 -37.65 -7.51
C ALA A 166 -7.27 -36.57 -8.41
N LEU A 167 -8.08 -35.84 -9.20
CA LEU A 167 -7.64 -34.66 -9.95
C LEU A 167 -7.34 -33.47 -9.03
N HIS A 168 -8.14 -33.26 -7.98
CA HIS A 168 -7.85 -32.25 -6.96
C HIS A 168 -6.60 -32.60 -6.16
N ASP A 169 -6.44 -33.86 -5.72
CA ASP A 169 -5.24 -34.36 -5.04
C ASP A 169 -3.98 -34.12 -5.90
N LEU A 170 -4.04 -34.47 -7.20
CA LEU A 170 -2.96 -34.21 -8.15
C LEU A 170 -2.69 -32.70 -8.32
N THR A 171 -3.73 -31.87 -8.36
CA THR A 171 -3.60 -30.41 -8.50
C THR A 171 -2.88 -29.81 -7.30
N MET A 172 -3.27 -30.19 -6.07
CA MET A 172 -2.60 -29.74 -4.84
C MET A 172 -1.15 -30.23 -4.80
N ALA A 173 -0.90 -31.50 -5.13
CA ALA A 173 0.46 -32.03 -5.22
C ALA A 173 1.29 -31.31 -6.30
N CYS A 174 0.70 -30.89 -7.42
CA CYS A 174 1.38 -30.04 -8.40
C CYS A 174 1.75 -28.67 -7.79
N HIS A 175 0.82 -28.00 -7.10
CA HIS A 175 1.09 -26.69 -6.47
C HIS A 175 2.21 -26.78 -5.42
N GLU A 176 2.16 -27.77 -4.52
CA GLU A 176 3.22 -28.04 -3.53
C GLU A 176 4.59 -28.25 -4.21
N ASN A 177 4.64 -29.07 -5.27
CA ASN A 177 5.88 -29.37 -5.99
C ASN A 177 6.44 -28.18 -6.79
N LEU A 178 5.57 -27.26 -7.24
CA LEU A 178 5.97 -26.01 -7.90
C LEU A 178 6.58 -25.03 -6.89
N LEU A 179 5.96 -24.86 -5.72
CA LEU A 179 6.47 -23.98 -4.68
C LEU A 179 7.79 -24.50 -4.09
N ALA A 180 7.86 -25.81 -3.82
CA ALA A 180 9.06 -26.49 -3.35
C ALA A 180 10.17 -26.67 -4.41
N ALA A 181 10.03 -26.07 -5.60
CA ALA A 181 11.10 -25.95 -6.58
C ALA A 181 11.95 -24.68 -6.38
N TYR A 182 11.37 -23.60 -5.86
CA TYR A 182 12.06 -22.31 -5.72
C TYR A 182 13.08 -22.31 -4.56
N PRO A 183 14.32 -21.84 -4.76
CA PRO A 183 15.30 -21.66 -3.68
C PRO A 183 14.86 -20.76 -2.53
N THR A 184 13.97 -19.79 -2.78
CA THR A 184 13.43 -18.88 -1.75
C THR A 184 11.99 -18.47 -2.05
N ALA A 185 11.23 -18.13 -0.99
CA ALA A 185 9.88 -17.58 -1.10
C ALA A 185 9.78 -16.33 -1.99
N SER A 186 10.86 -15.53 -2.11
CA SER A 186 10.89 -14.33 -2.94
C SER A 186 11.05 -14.61 -4.43
N GLN A 187 11.77 -15.68 -4.81
CA GLN A 187 11.82 -16.11 -6.21
C GLN A 187 10.46 -16.67 -6.65
N ALA A 188 9.77 -17.41 -5.77
CA ALA A 188 8.38 -17.80 -5.98
C ALA A 188 7.46 -16.58 -6.11
N ALA A 189 7.59 -15.58 -5.22
CA ALA A 189 6.80 -14.35 -5.26
C ALA A 189 6.93 -13.61 -6.61
N HIS A 190 8.16 -13.50 -7.14
CA HIS A 190 8.40 -12.82 -8.41
C HIS A 190 7.71 -13.53 -9.59
N ALA A 191 7.84 -14.86 -9.68
CA ALA A 191 7.20 -15.65 -10.73
C ALA A 191 5.67 -15.64 -10.62
N LEU A 192 5.14 -15.75 -9.40
CA LEU A 192 3.70 -15.67 -9.12
C LEU A 192 3.13 -14.29 -9.48
N LEU A 193 3.81 -13.19 -9.16
CA LEU A 193 3.36 -11.83 -9.50
C LEU A 193 3.29 -11.60 -11.02
N VAL A 194 4.23 -12.16 -11.79
CA VAL A 194 4.16 -12.15 -13.26
C VAL A 194 2.97 -12.97 -13.75
N CYS A 195 2.74 -14.15 -13.18
CA CYS A 195 1.59 -14.99 -13.51
C CYS A 195 0.25 -14.29 -13.22
N CYS A 196 0.11 -13.63 -12.06
CA CYS A 196 -1.09 -12.86 -11.69
C CYS A 196 -1.41 -11.76 -12.71
N ARG A 197 -0.39 -11.04 -13.20
CA ARG A 197 -0.54 -9.97 -14.21
C ARG A 197 -0.93 -10.49 -15.60
N ILE A 198 -0.56 -11.73 -15.95
CA ILE A 198 -1.04 -12.39 -17.17
C ILE A 198 -2.54 -12.74 -17.04
N PHE A 199 -2.97 -13.15 -15.85
CA PHE A 199 -4.31 -13.64 -15.59
C PHE A 199 -5.36 -12.53 -15.42
N ASP A 200 -4.99 -11.41 -14.79
CA ASP A 200 -5.78 -10.17 -14.64
C ASP A 200 -6.39 -9.71 -15.99
N ALA A 201 -5.56 -9.68 -17.05
CA ALA A 201 -6.01 -9.30 -18.39
C ALA A 201 -7.10 -10.21 -18.99
N SER A 202 -7.21 -11.47 -18.54
CA SER A 202 -8.01 -12.51 -19.21
C SER A 202 -9.51 -12.51 -18.86
N HIS A 203 -9.89 -12.05 -17.66
CA HIS A 203 -11.27 -12.09 -17.13
C HIS A 203 -11.96 -13.48 -17.13
N ASP A 204 -11.21 -14.57 -17.31
CA ASP A 204 -11.73 -15.94 -17.34
C ASP A 204 -11.84 -16.53 -15.93
N ARG A 205 -13.07 -16.89 -15.54
CA ARG A 205 -13.37 -17.43 -14.21
C ARG A 205 -12.57 -18.70 -13.88
N HIS A 206 -12.38 -19.61 -14.84
CA HIS A 206 -11.68 -20.88 -14.57
C HIS A 206 -10.19 -20.65 -14.36
N ARG A 207 -9.60 -19.68 -15.07
CA ARG A 207 -8.23 -19.19 -14.84
C ARG A 207 -8.11 -18.54 -13.46
N SER A 208 -9.02 -17.65 -13.09
CA SER A 208 -9.05 -17.02 -11.76
C SER A 208 -9.16 -18.04 -10.63
N GLU A 209 -9.95 -19.11 -10.80
CA GLU A 209 -10.13 -20.17 -9.82
C GLU A 209 -8.86 -21.04 -9.67
N ALA A 210 -8.21 -21.40 -10.78
CA ALA A 210 -6.92 -22.11 -10.77
C ALA A 210 -5.81 -21.28 -10.10
N LEU A 211 -5.71 -19.99 -10.42
CA LEU A 211 -4.76 -19.06 -9.79
C LEU A 211 -5.03 -18.89 -8.30
N ALA A 212 -6.29 -18.78 -7.88
CA ALA A 212 -6.65 -18.65 -6.47
C ALA A 212 -6.25 -19.88 -5.64
N GLN A 213 -6.31 -21.08 -6.22
CA GLN A 213 -5.84 -22.31 -5.56
C GLN A 213 -4.32 -22.30 -5.37
N LEU A 214 -3.54 -21.96 -6.41
CA LEU A 214 -2.07 -21.87 -6.30
C LEU A 214 -1.62 -20.77 -5.32
N LEU A 215 -2.32 -19.63 -5.30
CA LEU A 215 -2.02 -18.55 -4.36
C LEU A 215 -2.44 -18.90 -2.92
N SER A 216 -3.50 -19.68 -2.72
CA SER A 216 -3.84 -20.23 -1.39
C SER A 216 -2.78 -21.22 -0.90
N ALA A 217 -2.24 -22.08 -1.79
CA ALA A 217 -1.12 -22.95 -1.46
C ALA A 217 0.15 -22.13 -1.13
N TYR A 218 0.39 -21.02 -1.85
CA TYR A 218 1.49 -20.10 -1.56
C TYR A 218 1.34 -19.41 -0.20
N ASP A 219 0.16 -18.87 0.11
CA ASP A 219 -0.15 -18.22 1.38
C ASP A 219 0.13 -19.16 2.57
N CYS A 220 -0.43 -20.39 2.55
CA CYS A 220 -0.12 -21.41 3.56
C CYS A 220 1.37 -21.79 3.63
N THR A 221 2.12 -21.65 2.51
CA THR A 221 3.56 -21.94 2.43
C THR A 221 4.43 -20.79 2.97
N ILE A 222 3.93 -19.56 3.04
CA ILE A 222 4.67 -18.38 3.52
C ILE A 222 4.12 -17.73 4.79
N ALA A 223 3.01 -18.21 5.35
CA ALA A 223 2.28 -17.57 6.45
C ALA A 223 3.17 -17.11 7.61
N ASP A 224 3.99 -18.00 8.18
CA ASP A 224 4.91 -17.68 9.28
C ASP A 224 5.93 -16.60 8.90
N LEU A 225 6.53 -16.70 7.70
CA LEU A 225 7.50 -15.74 7.18
C LEU A 225 6.86 -14.36 6.89
N CYS A 226 5.62 -14.36 6.40
CA CYS A 226 4.84 -13.15 6.16
C CYS A 226 4.49 -12.46 7.48
N HIS A 227 4.12 -13.25 8.51
CA HIS A 227 3.87 -12.77 9.86
C HIS A 227 5.12 -12.17 10.50
N ASP A 228 6.27 -12.86 10.46
CA ASP A 228 7.54 -12.37 10.99
C ASP A 228 7.99 -11.06 10.31
N LEU A 229 7.91 -10.99 8.98
CA LEU A 229 8.27 -9.78 8.22
C LEU A 229 7.31 -8.61 8.51
N SER A 230 6.01 -8.89 8.68
CA SER A 230 5.02 -7.89 9.10
C SER A 230 5.30 -7.41 10.54
N ALA A 231 5.65 -8.32 11.45
CA ALA A 231 5.99 -8.00 12.83
C ALA A 231 7.27 -7.15 12.93
N GLU A 232 8.31 -7.44 12.14
CA GLU A 232 9.52 -6.62 12.05
C GLU A 232 9.18 -5.20 11.55
N LEU A 233 8.38 -5.10 10.48
CA LEU A 233 7.96 -3.82 9.90
C LEU A 233 7.13 -2.98 10.88
N LEU A 234 6.16 -3.60 11.58
CA LEU A 234 5.38 -2.97 12.64
C LEU A 234 6.28 -2.51 13.80
N ALA A 235 7.26 -3.32 14.21
CA ALA A 235 8.24 -2.96 15.23
C ALA A 235 9.15 -1.78 14.80
N THR A 236 9.46 -1.65 13.51
CA THR A 236 10.21 -0.50 12.97
C THR A 236 9.39 0.79 13.00
N TYR A 237 8.10 0.76 12.64
CA TYR A 237 7.21 1.92 12.87
C TYR A 237 7.14 2.31 14.35
N ASP A 238 7.03 1.32 15.23
CA ASP A 238 7.04 1.46 16.68
C ASP A 238 8.35 2.08 17.22
N ALA A 239 9.48 1.83 16.56
CA ALA A 239 10.76 2.45 16.89
C ALA A 239 10.79 3.92 16.44
N ILE A 240 10.33 4.24 15.23
CA ILE A 240 10.25 5.63 14.71
C ILE A 240 9.35 6.50 15.58
N ASP A 241 8.23 5.96 16.07
CA ASP A 241 7.30 6.64 16.99
C ASP A 241 7.99 7.04 18.31
N ARG A 242 8.87 6.16 18.82
CA ARG A 242 9.62 6.36 20.08
C ARG A 242 10.87 7.22 19.90
N GLN A 243 11.49 7.20 18.73
CA GLN A 243 12.80 7.82 18.46
C GLN A 243 12.84 8.56 17.11
N PRO A 244 11.98 9.58 16.89
CA PRO A 244 11.87 10.28 15.61
C PRO A 244 13.15 11.04 15.18
N GLY A 245 14.14 11.18 16.06
CA GLY A 245 15.44 11.80 15.77
C GLY A 245 16.45 10.87 15.09
N ASP A 246 16.25 9.55 15.08
CA ASP A 246 17.23 8.61 14.51
C ASP A 246 17.03 8.43 12.99
N PRO A 247 18.02 8.80 12.14
CA PRO A 247 17.93 8.58 10.70
C PRO A 247 18.00 7.09 10.31
N PHE A 248 18.64 6.22 11.12
CA PHE A 248 18.83 4.80 10.77
C PHE A 248 17.50 4.03 10.73
N LEU A 249 16.54 4.39 11.59
CA LEU A 249 15.23 3.74 11.65
C LEU A 249 14.41 3.90 10.35
N LEU A 250 14.67 4.97 9.57
CA LEU A 250 14.11 5.08 8.23
C LEU A 250 14.77 4.10 7.27
N ASP A 251 16.09 3.99 7.24
CA ASP A 251 16.75 3.07 6.30
C ASP A 251 16.53 1.59 6.68
N GLN A 252 16.25 1.31 7.96
CA GLN A 252 15.65 0.04 8.39
C GLN A 252 14.22 -0.14 7.85
N LEU A 253 13.36 0.89 7.90
CA LEU A 253 11.99 0.82 7.36
C LEU A 253 11.98 0.44 5.87
N ASP A 254 12.88 1.01 5.06
CA ASP A 254 13.02 0.66 3.65
C ASP A 254 13.46 -0.80 3.44
N LEU A 255 14.29 -1.34 4.36
CA LEU A 255 14.76 -2.72 4.30
C LEU A 255 13.64 -3.71 4.68
N SER A 256 12.90 -3.44 5.74
CA SER A 256 11.76 -4.27 6.17
C SER A 256 10.61 -4.19 5.15
N PHE A 257 10.32 -3.00 4.61
CA PHE A 257 9.41 -2.81 3.46
C PHE A 257 9.77 -3.69 2.27
N ARG A 258 11.01 -3.60 1.78
CA ARG A 258 11.48 -4.37 0.62
C ARG A 258 11.43 -5.87 0.90
N SER A 259 11.78 -6.31 2.11
CA SER A 259 11.73 -7.71 2.50
C SER A 259 10.29 -8.26 2.52
N PHE A 260 9.33 -7.49 3.03
CA PHE A 260 7.91 -7.85 3.03
C PHE A 260 7.32 -7.90 1.62
N ILE A 261 7.46 -6.83 0.81
CA ILE A 261 6.93 -6.78 -0.56
C ILE A 261 7.55 -7.87 -1.45
N ALA A 262 8.85 -8.15 -1.29
CA ALA A 262 9.54 -9.19 -2.04
C ALA A 262 9.01 -10.62 -1.78
N VAL A 263 8.09 -10.80 -0.83
CA VAL A 263 7.39 -12.06 -0.53
C VAL A 263 5.86 -11.90 -0.71
N ALA A 264 5.25 -10.88 -0.11
CA ALA A 264 3.79 -10.71 -0.06
C ALA A 264 3.15 -10.19 -1.36
N ALA A 265 3.92 -9.67 -2.32
CA ALA A 265 3.39 -9.01 -3.53
C ALA A 265 2.28 -9.77 -4.32
N PRO A 266 2.34 -11.10 -4.53
CA PRO A 266 1.27 -11.81 -5.23
C PRO A 266 -0.07 -11.79 -4.48
N LEU A 267 -0.02 -11.93 -3.16
CA LEU A 267 -1.20 -11.96 -2.28
C LEU A 267 -1.80 -10.55 -2.14
N ILE A 268 -0.95 -9.52 -2.07
CA ILE A 268 -1.35 -8.11 -2.12
C ILE A 268 -2.09 -7.81 -3.43
N PHE A 269 -1.49 -8.21 -4.57
CA PHE A 269 -2.10 -8.02 -5.89
C PHE A 269 -3.42 -8.79 -6.03
N GLN A 270 -3.47 -10.05 -5.58
CA GLN A 270 -4.71 -10.85 -5.58
C GLN A 270 -5.80 -10.21 -4.72
N ALA A 271 -5.48 -9.78 -3.49
CA ALA A 271 -6.44 -9.14 -2.59
C ALA A 271 -7.03 -7.87 -3.22
N TYR A 272 -6.19 -7.02 -3.83
CA TYR A 272 -6.65 -5.80 -4.47
C TYR A 272 -7.48 -6.04 -5.75
N VAL A 273 -6.99 -6.86 -6.67
CA VAL A 273 -7.63 -7.10 -7.98
C VAL A 273 -8.87 -7.98 -7.87
N MET A 274 -8.83 -9.04 -7.05
CA MET A 274 -9.93 -10.00 -6.92
C MET A 274 -10.95 -9.63 -5.82
N GLY A 275 -10.80 -8.46 -5.18
CA GLY A 275 -11.70 -8.00 -4.10
C GLY A 275 -11.60 -8.80 -2.80
N GLY A 276 -10.44 -9.39 -2.54
CA GLY A 276 -10.11 -10.07 -1.29
C GLY A 276 -9.70 -9.11 -0.17
N LYS A 277 -9.06 -9.66 0.86
CA LYS A 277 -8.40 -8.90 1.93
C LYS A 277 -7.06 -9.54 2.25
N ASN A 278 -6.08 -8.71 2.60
CA ASN A 278 -4.83 -9.14 3.23
C ASN A 278 -4.75 -8.41 4.58
N ASN A 279 -4.80 -9.13 5.69
CA ASN A 279 -4.97 -8.52 7.02
C ASN A 279 -3.67 -7.88 7.51
N GLU A 280 -2.55 -8.45 7.06
CA GLU A 280 -1.18 -8.07 7.36
C GLU A 280 -0.88 -6.71 6.73
N LEU A 281 -1.24 -6.53 5.46
CA LEU A 281 -1.15 -5.25 4.74
C LEU A 281 -2.02 -4.16 5.37
N GLU A 282 -3.26 -4.49 5.74
CA GLU A 282 -4.16 -3.52 6.40
C GLU A 282 -3.66 -3.12 7.79
N ALA A 283 -3.09 -4.05 8.56
CA ALA A 283 -2.45 -3.75 9.84
C ALA A 283 -1.20 -2.86 9.68
N VAL A 284 -0.37 -3.12 8.66
CA VAL A 284 0.79 -2.30 8.29
C VAL A 284 0.35 -0.90 7.84
N ALA A 285 -0.68 -0.80 6.99
CA ALA A 285 -1.24 0.48 6.54
C ALA A 285 -1.81 1.30 7.70
N GLU A 286 -2.56 0.67 8.61
CA GLU A 286 -3.15 1.37 9.75
C GLU A 286 -2.09 1.80 10.77
N ARG A 287 -1.05 0.99 11.04
CA ARG A 287 0.07 1.41 11.88
C ARG A 287 0.83 2.58 11.27
N ALA A 288 0.98 2.61 9.94
CA ALA A 288 1.55 3.73 9.21
C ALA A 288 0.71 5.01 9.35
N ARG A 289 -0.62 4.93 9.15
CA ARG A 289 -1.55 6.06 9.39
C ARG A 289 -1.43 6.59 10.82
N GLN A 290 -1.41 5.70 11.82
CA GLN A 290 -1.24 6.06 13.23
C GLN A 290 0.12 6.73 13.51
N LEU A 291 1.21 6.26 12.90
CA LEU A 291 2.53 6.88 13.03
C LEU A 291 2.54 8.29 12.42
N LEU A 292 1.95 8.49 11.24
CA LEU A 292 1.85 9.82 10.62
C LEU A 292 1.04 10.80 11.50
N PHE A 293 -0.06 10.33 12.09
CA PHE A 293 -0.84 11.10 13.06
C PHE A 293 -0.01 11.49 14.30
N ASN A 294 0.71 10.53 14.90
CA ASN A 294 1.55 10.78 16.08
C ASN A 294 2.66 11.79 15.77
N LEU A 295 3.40 11.58 14.68
CA LEU A 295 4.50 12.45 14.27
C LEU A 295 4.01 13.86 13.94
N SER A 296 2.88 14.01 13.24
CA SER A 296 2.30 15.32 12.95
C SER A 296 1.79 16.01 14.21
N SER A 297 1.18 15.27 15.15
CA SER A 297 0.73 15.81 16.44
C SER A 297 1.89 16.27 17.33
N ALA A 298 3.08 15.66 17.16
CA ALA A 298 4.33 16.06 17.81
C ALA A 298 5.11 17.15 17.04
N GLY A 299 4.54 17.76 16.00
CA GLY A 299 5.18 18.80 15.18
C GLY A 299 6.27 18.30 14.22
N ASN A 300 6.50 16.98 14.15
CA ASN A 300 7.53 16.34 13.32
C ASN A 300 7.09 16.19 11.84
N HIS A 301 6.40 17.19 11.29
CA HIS A 301 5.77 17.15 9.96
C HIS A 301 6.77 16.74 8.85
N LYS A 302 8.03 17.21 8.91
CA LYS A 302 9.08 16.85 7.95
C LYS A 302 9.50 15.38 8.02
N LEU A 303 9.43 14.74 9.20
CA LEU A 303 9.64 13.29 9.30
C LEU A 303 8.42 12.54 8.77
N ALA A 304 7.22 12.95 9.19
CA ALA A 304 5.96 12.36 8.76
C ALA A 304 5.84 12.37 7.22
N ALA A 305 6.16 13.49 6.55
CA ALA A 305 6.20 13.58 5.09
C ALA A 305 7.14 12.55 4.44
N ARG A 306 8.34 12.30 5.02
CA ARG A 306 9.26 11.27 4.51
C ARG A 306 8.72 9.85 4.69
N VAL A 307 8.11 9.56 5.83
CA VAL A 307 7.45 8.26 6.10
C VAL A 307 6.28 8.05 5.14
N ALA A 308 5.46 9.09 4.90
CA ALA A 308 4.35 9.04 3.97
C ALA A 308 4.83 8.77 2.53
N LYS A 309 5.86 9.48 2.03
CA LYS A 309 6.42 9.25 0.69
C LYS A 309 6.99 7.84 0.51
N ARG A 310 7.72 7.32 1.50
CA ARG A 310 8.19 5.92 1.47
C ARG A 310 7.04 4.91 1.55
N SER A 311 5.93 5.27 2.20
CA SER A 311 4.70 4.45 2.18
C SER A 311 4.02 4.47 0.79
N VAL A 312 4.06 5.57 0.03
CA VAL A 312 3.56 5.59 -1.37
C VAL A 312 4.31 4.58 -2.24
N GLU A 313 5.64 4.48 -2.09
CA GLU A 313 6.47 3.50 -2.82
C GLU A 313 6.17 2.05 -2.38
N PHE A 314 5.85 1.81 -1.10
CA PHE A 314 5.51 0.49 -0.58
C PHE A 314 4.12 0.00 -0.99
N PHE A 315 3.13 0.90 -1.10
CA PHE A 315 1.76 0.59 -1.46
C PHE A 315 1.46 0.69 -2.97
N ASP A 316 2.48 0.67 -3.85
CA ASP A 316 2.29 0.87 -5.31
C ASP A 316 1.35 -0.17 -5.96
N LEU A 317 1.36 -1.41 -5.47
CA LEU A 317 0.43 -2.49 -5.84
C LEU A 317 -1.02 -2.24 -5.39
N VAL A 318 -1.28 -1.26 -4.52
CA VAL A 318 -2.60 -0.89 -3.99
C VAL A 318 -2.84 0.62 -4.17
N PRO A 319 -3.15 1.07 -5.40
CA PRO A 319 -3.32 2.48 -5.74
C PRO A 319 -4.24 3.29 -4.83
N GLY A 320 -5.27 2.69 -4.22
CA GLY A 320 -6.10 3.39 -3.22
C GLY A 320 -5.28 3.89 -2.03
N ILE A 321 -4.54 2.99 -1.40
CA ILE A 321 -3.70 3.28 -0.22
C ILE A 321 -2.50 4.17 -0.61
N ALA A 322 -1.87 3.93 -1.76
CA ALA A 322 -0.80 4.80 -2.27
C ALA A 322 -1.26 6.26 -2.47
N ASN A 323 -2.48 6.47 -2.99
CA ASN A 323 -3.04 7.81 -3.17
C ASN A 323 -3.39 8.50 -1.83
N GLU A 324 -3.85 7.75 -0.81
CA GLU A 324 -4.03 8.28 0.54
C GLU A 324 -2.70 8.79 1.12
N PHE A 325 -1.62 8.00 1.02
CA PHE A 325 -0.31 8.41 1.51
C PHE A 325 0.31 9.55 0.69
N ALA A 326 0.04 9.65 -0.61
CA ALA A 326 0.51 10.75 -1.45
C ALA A 326 -0.14 12.09 -1.05
N GLN A 327 -1.46 12.12 -0.91
CA GLN A 327 -2.19 13.31 -0.44
C GLN A 327 -1.76 13.69 0.98
N THR A 328 -1.55 12.70 1.85
CA THR A 328 -1.07 12.93 3.23
C THR A 328 0.36 13.50 3.23
N ALA A 329 1.25 13.01 2.36
CA ALA A 329 2.60 13.55 2.21
C ALA A 329 2.59 15.03 1.77
N ASP A 330 1.80 15.37 0.75
CA ASP A 330 1.70 16.74 0.24
C ASP A 330 1.22 17.71 1.35
N VAL A 331 0.20 17.33 2.11
CA VAL A 331 -0.30 18.13 3.25
C VAL A 331 0.77 18.29 4.33
N LEU A 332 1.51 17.22 4.66
CA LEU A 332 2.58 17.26 5.67
C LEU A 332 3.78 18.11 5.23
N GLU A 333 4.10 18.20 3.94
CA GLU A 333 5.13 19.10 3.44
C GLU A 333 4.72 20.58 3.51
N HIS A 334 3.46 20.91 3.21
CA HIS A 334 2.94 22.26 3.41
C HIS A 334 2.97 22.66 4.91
N LEU A 335 2.56 21.76 5.81
CA LEU A 335 2.63 21.99 7.26
C LEU A 335 4.08 22.13 7.77
N ALA A 336 5.02 21.35 7.22
CA ALA A 336 6.45 21.50 7.54
C ALA A 336 7.01 22.85 7.06
N MET A 337 6.60 23.30 5.87
CA MET A 337 6.98 24.59 5.31
C MET A 337 6.44 25.76 6.14
N ASP A 338 5.14 25.77 6.47
CA ASP A 338 4.50 26.80 7.29
C ASP A 338 5.11 26.86 8.70
N THR A 339 5.37 25.70 9.31
CA THR A 339 6.03 25.62 10.62
C THR A 339 7.42 26.25 10.57
N ALA A 340 8.26 25.89 9.60
CA ALA A 340 9.60 26.46 9.46
C ALA A 340 9.57 27.97 9.18
N LEU A 341 8.62 28.44 8.37
CA LEU A 341 8.38 29.86 8.12
C LEU A 341 7.93 30.61 9.38
N ASN A 342 7.11 30.00 10.23
CA ASN A 342 6.65 30.61 11.48
C ASN A 342 7.78 30.67 12.52
N THR A 343 8.57 29.60 12.70
CA THR A 343 9.79 29.63 13.54
C THR A 343 10.77 30.73 13.10
N LEU A 344 10.91 30.98 11.80
CA LEU A 344 11.71 32.11 11.30
C LEU A 344 11.10 33.47 11.65
N LYS A 345 9.78 33.66 11.55
CA LYS A 345 9.10 34.90 11.96
C LYS A 345 9.30 35.16 13.46
N GLU A 346 9.08 34.14 14.30
CA GLU A 346 9.25 34.21 15.75
C GLU A 346 10.69 34.55 16.14
N ALA A 347 11.69 33.88 15.53
CA ALA A 347 13.10 34.20 15.73
C ALA A 347 13.45 35.64 15.29
N VAL A 348 12.89 36.11 14.18
CA VAL A 348 13.02 37.51 13.72
C VAL A 348 12.40 38.50 14.71
N GLU A 349 11.21 38.21 15.23
CA GLU A 349 10.48 39.11 16.14
C GLU A 349 11.10 39.16 17.54
N GLN A 350 11.49 38.02 18.11
CA GLN A 350 12.24 37.96 19.37
C GLN A 350 13.53 38.79 19.28
N ARG A 351 14.32 38.61 18.21
CA ARG A 351 15.58 39.34 18.02
C ARG A 351 15.36 40.83 17.75
N ASP A 352 14.25 41.23 17.12
CA ASP A 352 13.87 42.65 16.97
C ASP A 352 13.49 43.28 18.33
N ALA A 353 12.88 42.51 19.24
CA ALA A 353 12.51 42.91 20.60
C ALA A 353 13.72 42.99 21.56
N GLU A 354 14.71 42.10 21.44
CA GLU A 354 15.88 42.01 22.35
C GLU A 354 16.89 43.19 22.25
N HIS A 355 16.67 44.17 21.38
CA HIS A 355 17.52 45.38 21.24
C HIS A 355 19.01 45.05 20.96
N LEU A 356 19.26 44.35 19.84
CA LEU A 356 20.56 43.85 19.34
C LEU A 356 21.70 44.87 19.15
N GLY A 357 22.11 45.59 20.19
CA GLY A 357 23.20 46.57 20.14
C GLY A 357 24.61 45.99 19.95
N GLN A 358 24.75 44.66 19.93
CA GLN A 358 26.03 43.94 19.94
C GLN A 358 26.04 42.63 19.10
N LEU A 359 25.31 42.54 17.99
CA LEU A 359 25.64 41.53 16.98
C LEU A 359 26.90 41.97 16.22
N ASP A 360 28.01 41.24 16.36
CA ASP A 360 29.16 41.48 15.47
C ASP A 360 28.77 41.09 14.04
N PRO A 361 29.13 41.89 13.03
CA PRO A 361 29.07 41.52 11.62
C PRO A 361 29.49 40.09 11.25
N ARG A 362 30.36 39.45 12.04
CA ARG A 362 30.92 38.11 11.82
C ARG A 362 30.05 37.00 12.39
N ASP A 363 29.31 37.26 13.47
CA ASP A 363 28.54 36.23 14.21
C ASP A 363 27.44 35.61 13.33
N PHE A 364 26.90 36.36 12.36
CA PHE A 364 25.89 35.85 11.43
C PHE A 364 26.47 34.93 10.33
N LEU A 365 27.79 34.88 10.15
CA LEU A 365 28.45 33.98 9.19
C LEU A 365 29.08 32.75 9.86
N ASP A 366 29.53 32.87 11.11
CA ASP A 366 29.97 31.71 11.89
C ASP A 366 28.75 30.99 12.46
N ARG A 367 28.45 29.81 11.91
CA ARG A 367 27.30 28.97 12.31
C ARG A 367 27.32 28.58 13.81
N ASN A 368 28.44 28.77 14.50
CA ASN A 368 28.63 28.43 15.91
C ASN A 368 28.58 29.65 16.84
N ALA A 369 28.48 30.88 16.31
CA ALA A 369 28.52 32.10 17.11
C ALA A 369 27.16 32.42 17.75
N LEU A 370 27.05 32.12 19.05
CA LEU A 370 26.07 32.77 19.92
C LEU A 370 26.37 34.28 19.93
N PRO A 371 25.40 35.17 19.62
CA PRO A 371 23.95 34.96 19.80
C PRO A 371 23.14 34.73 18.50
N ALA A 372 23.79 34.57 17.35
CA ALA A 372 23.10 34.54 16.05
C ALA A 372 22.61 33.15 15.59
N SER A 373 23.13 32.08 16.21
CA SER A 373 22.92 30.67 15.87
C SER A 373 21.47 30.31 15.52
N ASP A 374 20.52 30.70 16.36
CA ASP A 374 19.15 30.18 16.31
C ASP A 374 18.36 30.83 15.18
N LEU A 375 18.63 32.12 14.91
CA LEU A 375 18.07 32.83 13.77
C LEU A 375 18.66 32.33 12.45
N TRP A 376 19.95 32.01 12.43
CA TRP A 376 20.59 31.36 11.28
C TRP A 376 20.02 29.96 11.02
N LEU A 377 19.81 29.17 12.07
CA LEU A 377 19.22 27.83 12.01
C LEU A 377 17.77 27.87 11.52
N ALA A 378 16.94 28.77 12.06
CA ALA A 378 15.57 28.98 11.60
C ALA A 378 15.51 29.42 10.13
N PHE A 379 16.40 30.34 9.71
CA PHE A 379 16.51 30.78 8.33
C PHE A 379 16.90 29.65 7.38
N GLY A 380 17.97 28.89 7.69
CA GLY A 380 18.38 27.73 6.88
C GLY A 380 17.31 26.65 6.81
N THR A 381 16.58 26.42 7.92
CA THR A 381 15.47 25.46 7.97
C THR A 381 14.31 25.90 7.06
N ALA A 382 13.93 27.18 7.10
CA ALA A 382 12.89 27.73 6.23
C ALA A 382 13.30 27.75 4.75
N CYS A 383 14.58 28.03 4.43
CA CYS A 383 15.11 27.96 3.06
C CYS A 383 15.06 26.54 2.49
N GLU A 384 15.45 25.51 3.25
CA GLU A 384 15.35 24.12 2.80
C GLU A 384 13.89 23.61 2.77
N ALA A 385 13.00 24.13 3.62
CA ALA A 385 11.59 23.74 3.65
C ALA A 385 10.73 24.40 2.54
N THR A 386 11.13 25.57 2.03
CA THR A 386 10.46 26.28 0.91
C THR A 386 11.11 26.01 -0.44
N LYS A 387 12.09 25.10 -0.50
CA LYS A 387 12.97 24.87 -1.65
C LYS A 387 12.24 24.27 -2.85
N GLY A 388 11.94 25.12 -3.85
CA GLY A 388 11.17 24.74 -5.04
C GLY A 388 9.66 24.97 -4.91
N ALA A 389 9.18 25.36 -3.72
CA ALA A 389 7.83 25.89 -3.54
C ALA A 389 7.72 27.32 -4.12
N ARG A 390 6.50 27.84 -4.26
CA ARG A 390 6.28 29.23 -4.69
C ARG A 390 6.74 30.24 -3.63
N GLU A 391 6.82 29.76 -2.40
CA GLU A 391 7.18 30.44 -1.18
C GLU A 391 8.71 30.51 -0.96
N GLY A 392 9.53 29.96 -1.88
CA GLY A 392 11.00 29.91 -1.80
C GLY A 392 11.70 31.26 -1.60
N ASP A 393 11.08 32.36 -2.04
CA ASP A 393 11.59 33.72 -1.83
C ASP A 393 11.29 34.26 -0.42
N LEU A 394 10.28 33.72 0.29
CA LEU A 394 9.75 34.27 1.53
C LEU A 394 10.75 34.31 2.70
N PRO A 395 11.58 33.28 2.97
CA PRO A 395 12.60 33.36 4.03
C PRO A 395 13.60 34.50 3.79
N TRP A 396 13.98 34.73 2.54
CA TRP A 396 14.90 35.79 2.13
C TRP A 396 14.28 37.18 2.27
N LEU A 397 12.99 37.31 1.96
CA LEU A 397 12.23 38.55 2.14
C LEU A 397 12.04 38.89 3.63
N LEU A 398 11.73 37.90 4.48
CA LEU A 398 11.65 38.08 5.94
C LEU A 398 13.00 38.59 6.51
N MET A 399 14.12 37.97 6.12
CA MET A 399 15.45 38.37 6.60
C MET A 399 15.92 39.71 6.02
N ARG A 400 15.57 40.03 4.77
CA ARG A 400 15.75 41.37 4.18
C ARG A 400 15.04 42.43 5.03
N ASP A 401 13.77 42.20 5.36
CA ASP A 401 12.94 43.19 6.03
C ASP A 401 13.32 43.35 7.50
N PHE A 402 13.71 42.28 8.19
CA PHE A 402 14.37 42.34 9.49
C PHE A 402 15.63 43.23 9.46
N ALA A 403 16.50 43.05 8.46
CA ALA A 403 17.70 43.88 8.32
C ALA A 403 17.37 45.35 8.03
N LEU A 404 16.31 45.64 7.28
CA LEU A 404 15.82 47.01 7.06
C LEU A 404 15.24 47.64 8.34
N ARG A 405 14.60 46.86 9.22
CA ARG A 405 14.17 47.30 10.56
C ARG A 405 15.36 47.58 11.47
N LEU A 406 16.38 46.71 11.50
CA LEU A 406 17.66 46.98 12.19
C LEU A 406 18.35 48.25 11.65
N ALA A 407 18.26 48.52 10.34
CA ALA A 407 18.80 49.72 9.74
C ALA A 407 18.00 51.01 10.01
N ALA A 408 16.86 50.95 10.70
CA ALA A 408 16.13 52.12 11.18
C ALA A 408 16.65 52.64 12.53
N ARG A 409 17.30 51.78 13.33
CA ARG A 409 17.84 52.14 14.66
C ARG A 409 19.32 52.52 14.52
N GLN A 410 19.72 53.68 15.03
CA GLN A 410 21.08 54.22 14.85
C GLN A 410 22.20 53.37 15.50
N THR A 411 21.86 52.53 16.47
CA THR A 411 22.79 51.65 17.19
C THR A 411 23.10 50.35 16.44
N THR A 412 22.16 49.83 15.65
CA THR A 412 22.25 48.50 15.01
C THR A 412 22.56 48.54 13.51
N LEU A 413 22.85 49.73 12.96
CA LEU A 413 23.05 49.93 11.52
C LEU A 413 24.28 49.16 10.97
N GLY A 414 25.31 48.93 11.78
CA GLY A 414 26.48 48.13 11.39
C GLY A 414 26.12 46.65 11.21
N SER A 415 25.43 46.06 12.18
CA SER A 415 24.92 44.68 12.13
C SER A 415 23.93 44.50 10.98
N ALA A 416 23.08 45.51 10.70
CA ALA A 416 22.19 45.51 9.54
C ALA A 416 22.94 45.49 8.19
N GLN A 417 24.01 46.28 8.05
CA GLN A 417 24.85 46.28 6.84
C GLN A 417 25.49 44.92 6.61
N ALA A 418 25.99 44.30 7.68
CA ALA A 418 26.62 42.98 7.65
C ALA A 418 25.63 41.88 7.29
N LEU A 419 24.47 41.83 7.95
CA LEU A 419 23.40 40.88 7.69
C LEU A 419 23.01 40.85 6.21
N VAL A 420 22.76 42.00 5.58
CA VAL A 420 22.43 42.01 4.15
C VAL A 420 23.64 41.69 3.26
N ALA A 421 24.87 42.05 3.65
CA ALA A 421 26.07 41.64 2.91
C ALA A 421 26.20 40.11 2.87
N SER A 422 26.02 39.46 4.01
CA SER A 422 26.00 38.00 4.15
C SER A 422 24.88 37.37 3.34
N LEU A 423 23.63 37.85 3.47
CA LEU A 423 22.49 37.35 2.70
C LEU A 423 22.73 37.47 1.18
N VAL A 424 23.31 38.58 0.70
CA VAL A 424 23.69 38.73 -0.72
C VAL A 424 24.77 37.72 -1.13
N GLN A 425 25.75 37.44 -0.28
CA GLN A 425 26.78 36.45 -0.57
C GLN A 425 26.22 35.02 -0.63
N ILE A 426 25.35 34.65 0.31
CA ILE A 426 24.75 33.31 0.39
C ILE A 426 23.74 33.11 -0.75
N ALA A 427 22.86 34.09 -1.02
CA ALA A 427 21.90 34.02 -2.12
C ALA A 427 22.56 33.80 -3.50
N ARG A 428 23.76 34.35 -3.71
CA ARG A 428 24.58 34.15 -4.92
C ARG A 428 25.15 32.73 -5.05
N ALA A 429 25.39 32.06 -3.93
CA ALA A 429 25.92 30.70 -3.91
C ALA A 429 24.80 29.65 -3.98
N GLU A 430 23.67 29.89 -3.32
CA GLU A 430 22.64 28.86 -3.09
C GLU A 430 21.41 28.99 -3.97
N THR A 431 20.93 30.21 -4.29
CA THR A 431 19.62 30.39 -4.96
C THR A 431 19.71 30.67 -6.46
N GLY A 432 20.67 31.50 -6.88
CA GLY A 432 20.72 32.06 -8.25
C GLY A 432 19.52 32.96 -8.64
N ASN A 433 18.49 33.12 -7.80
CA ASN A 433 17.27 33.84 -8.15
C ASN A 433 17.56 35.35 -8.28
N ALA A 434 17.43 35.87 -9.50
CA ALA A 434 17.65 37.28 -9.83
C ALA A 434 16.75 38.23 -9.02
N THR A 435 15.52 37.84 -8.70
CA THR A 435 14.56 38.64 -7.92
C THR A 435 15.03 38.80 -6.48
N ILE A 436 15.43 37.70 -5.83
CA ILE A 436 16.02 37.72 -4.48
C ILE A 436 17.29 38.57 -4.48
N LEU A 437 18.18 38.35 -5.46
CA LEU A 437 19.45 39.07 -5.57
C LEU A 437 19.27 40.58 -5.81
N GLN A 438 18.26 40.98 -6.59
CA GLN A 438 17.89 42.37 -6.79
C GLN A 438 17.31 42.99 -5.51
N ALA A 439 16.42 42.28 -4.82
CA ALA A 439 15.79 42.74 -3.58
C ALA A 439 16.80 42.93 -2.44
N LEU A 440 17.70 41.96 -2.24
CA LEU A 440 18.79 42.04 -1.26
C LEU A 440 19.83 43.09 -1.67
N GLY A 441 20.17 43.17 -2.96
CA GLY A 441 21.09 44.18 -3.48
C GLY A 441 20.58 45.61 -3.28
N GLU A 442 19.29 45.84 -3.45
CA GLU A 442 18.67 47.15 -3.19
C GLU A 442 18.65 47.48 -1.69
N ALA A 443 18.24 46.54 -0.83
CA ALA A 443 18.33 46.72 0.62
C ALA A 443 19.77 47.05 1.05
N HIS A 444 20.78 46.37 0.48
CA HIS A 444 22.18 46.64 0.77
C HIS A 444 22.58 48.08 0.39
N ARG A 445 22.16 48.59 -0.79
CA ARG A 445 22.40 49.98 -1.21
C ARG A 445 21.76 50.99 -0.26
N GLN A 446 20.51 50.77 0.15
CA GLN A 446 19.81 51.67 1.07
C GLN A 446 20.50 51.74 2.45
N ILE A 447 20.96 50.60 2.97
CA ILE A 447 21.69 50.54 4.24
C ILE A 447 23.05 51.23 4.11
N GLN A 448 23.82 50.96 3.04
CA GLN A 448 25.10 51.66 2.78
C GLN A 448 24.94 53.19 2.73
N GLN A 449 23.87 53.69 2.09
CA GLN A 449 23.59 55.13 2.04
C GLN A 449 23.34 55.71 3.44
N ARG A 450 22.56 55.02 4.29
CA ARG A 450 22.36 55.42 5.69
C ARG A 450 23.67 55.42 6.48
N VAL A 451 24.52 54.40 6.31
CA VAL A 451 25.84 54.30 6.96
C VAL A 451 26.72 55.49 6.57
N PHE A 452 26.80 55.83 5.28
CA PHE A 452 27.57 56.98 4.81
C PHE A 452 27.06 58.30 5.39
N VAL A 453 25.74 58.49 5.47
CA VAL A 453 25.12 59.68 6.09
C VAL A 453 25.42 59.73 7.59
N GLN A 454 25.28 58.64 8.34
CA GLN A 454 25.58 58.59 9.78
C GLN A 454 27.08 58.83 10.05
N GLN A 455 27.98 58.22 9.27
CA GLN A 455 29.43 58.50 9.37
C GLN A 455 29.76 59.96 9.07
N ARG A 456 29.11 60.57 8.07
CA ARG A 456 29.29 62.01 7.76
C ARG A 456 28.75 62.91 8.86
N ALA A 457 27.62 62.54 9.48
CA ALA A 457 27.06 63.22 10.65
C ALA A 457 27.98 63.09 11.87
N GLN A 458 28.47 61.89 12.20
CA GLN A 458 29.43 61.67 13.28
C GLN A 458 30.77 62.38 13.04
N ARG A 459 31.28 62.43 11.81
CA ARG A 459 32.47 63.24 11.47
C ARG A 459 32.21 64.73 11.70
N ARG A 460 31.05 65.25 11.25
CA ARG A 460 30.62 66.63 11.54
C ARG A 460 30.42 66.88 13.03
N GLN A 461 29.94 65.91 13.80
CA GLN A 461 29.76 66.03 15.24
C GLN A 461 31.11 65.96 15.99
N ARG A 462 32.09 65.16 15.53
CA ARG A 462 33.45 65.14 16.11
C ARG A 462 34.22 66.43 15.80
N LEU A 463 34.18 66.91 14.54
CA LEU A 463 34.70 68.22 14.17
C LEU A 463 33.96 69.34 14.92
N GLY A 464 32.64 69.25 15.02
CA GLY A 464 31.79 70.18 15.75
C GLY A 464 32.10 70.20 17.24
N VAL A 465 32.29 69.05 17.88
CA VAL A 465 32.67 68.92 19.30
C VAL A 465 34.11 69.41 19.55
N ALA A 466 35.04 69.20 18.62
CA ALA A 466 36.37 69.82 18.69
C ALA A 466 36.27 71.35 18.58
N LEU A 467 35.45 71.86 17.65
CA LEU A 467 35.19 73.29 17.49
C LEU A 467 34.46 73.87 18.71
N THR A 468 33.48 73.17 19.30
CA THR A 468 32.77 73.62 20.49
C THR A 468 33.54 73.38 21.78
N LEU A 469 34.54 72.49 21.84
CA LEU A 469 35.54 72.53 22.92
C LEU A 469 36.39 73.81 22.80
N SER A 470 36.80 74.18 21.58
CA SER A 470 37.51 75.43 21.30
C SER A 470 36.64 76.70 21.42
N ILE A 471 35.30 76.58 21.42
CA ILE A 471 34.36 77.69 21.60
C ILE A 471 33.80 77.70 23.03
N CYS A 472 33.66 76.58 23.72
CA CYS A 472 33.22 76.54 25.13
C CYS A 472 34.29 77.06 26.08
N THR A 473 35.59 76.94 25.75
CA THR A 473 36.63 77.71 26.45
C THR A 473 36.41 79.23 26.37
N ALA A 474 35.86 79.74 25.26
CA ALA A 474 35.47 81.13 25.10
C ALA A 474 34.05 81.45 25.63
N ALA A 475 33.13 80.49 25.61
CA ALA A 475 31.72 80.67 25.98
C ALA A 475 31.43 80.40 27.45
N VAL A 476 32.31 79.73 28.20
CA VAL A 476 32.30 79.72 29.68
C VAL A 476 32.49 81.15 30.23
N ALA A 477 33.19 82.03 29.50
CA ALA A 477 33.26 83.45 29.81
C ALA A 477 31.99 84.25 29.45
N CYS A 478 30.97 83.62 28.83
CA CYS A 478 29.77 84.30 28.31
C CYS A 478 28.46 83.73 28.90
N PHE A 479 28.38 82.42 29.16
CA PHE A 479 27.20 81.76 29.74
C PHE A 479 27.01 81.99 31.26
N VAL A 480 27.76 82.92 31.84
CA VAL A 480 27.48 83.50 33.17
C VAL A 480 26.28 84.47 33.13
N LEU A 481 25.87 84.96 31.95
CA LEU A 481 25.07 86.20 31.86
C LEU A 481 23.54 86.08 31.71
N LEU A 482 22.95 85.05 31.07
CA LEU A 482 21.48 84.95 30.83
C LEU A 482 20.94 83.50 30.90
N GLY A 483 19.65 83.31 31.20
CA GLY A 483 18.97 81.99 31.08
C GLY A 483 17.48 81.92 31.50
N ILE A 484 16.98 80.67 31.69
CA ILE A 484 15.74 80.22 32.39
C ILE A 484 14.41 80.08 31.58
N ASN A 485 13.73 78.92 31.75
CA ASN A 485 12.28 78.57 31.59
C ASN A 485 11.58 78.45 30.20
N ASN A 486 10.48 77.67 29.99
CA ASN A 486 9.94 76.42 30.61
C ASN A 486 8.73 75.83 29.80
N SER A 487 8.29 74.57 30.09
CA SER A 487 6.96 73.91 29.84
C SER A 487 6.42 73.78 28.38
N ARG A 488 5.84 72.67 27.84
CA ARG A 488 4.97 71.50 28.23
C ARG A 488 3.50 71.66 27.76
N PHE A 489 2.91 70.69 27.03
CA PHE A 489 1.51 70.13 27.17
C PHE A 489 1.14 69.07 26.07
N ALA A 490 0.04 68.30 26.28
CA ALA A 490 -0.62 67.28 25.40
C ALA A 490 -2.16 67.23 25.74
N PRO A 491 -3.10 66.53 25.01
CA PRO A 491 -3.55 65.13 25.36
C PRO A 491 -4.25 64.30 24.17
N PRO A 492 -5.35 63.45 24.25
CA PRO A 492 -5.36 62.08 23.63
C PRO A 492 -6.67 61.42 22.99
N TYR A 493 -6.54 60.17 22.43
CA TYR A 493 -7.55 59.07 22.16
C TYR A 493 -8.85 59.31 21.28
N SER A 494 -9.82 58.41 20.95
CA SER A 494 -10.30 57.05 21.44
C SER A 494 -11.15 56.15 20.46
N GLN A 495 -10.96 54.81 20.50
CA GLN A 495 -11.95 53.67 20.49
C GLN A 495 -12.82 53.18 19.26
N LEU A 496 -13.57 52.06 19.45
CA LEU A 496 -14.16 51.07 18.50
C LEU A 496 -15.62 50.67 18.85
N PRO A 497 -16.41 49.99 17.96
CA PRO A 497 -16.89 48.62 18.28
C PRO A 497 -17.01 47.60 17.08
N ARG A 498 -18.20 46.97 16.83
CA ARG A 498 -18.37 45.52 16.53
C ARG A 498 -19.82 45.10 16.08
N SER A 499 -20.00 43.96 15.37
CA SER A 499 -21.20 43.03 15.27
C SER A 499 -21.10 42.11 14.01
N GLU A 500 -21.64 40.89 13.81
CA GLU A 500 -22.66 39.95 14.43
C GLU A 500 -24.15 40.09 14.00
N GLU A 501 -24.97 39.04 13.74
CA GLU A 501 -24.77 37.56 13.53
C GLU A 501 -26.07 36.81 13.03
N GLY A 502 -25.94 35.71 12.24
CA GLY A 502 -26.81 34.49 12.25
C GLY A 502 -28.05 34.32 11.31
N ALA A 503 -28.36 33.05 10.91
CA ALA A 503 -29.72 32.46 10.71
C ALA A 503 -29.72 31.01 10.11
N HIS A 504 -30.67 30.14 10.53
CA HIS A 504 -31.02 28.82 9.93
C HIS A 504 -32.55 28.58 10.02
N THR A 505 -33.10 27.55 9.35
CA THR A 505 -34.55 27.24 9.32
C THR A 505 -34.83 25.73 9.19
N SER A 506 -35.94 25.24 9.74
CA SER A 506 -36.39 23.84 9.73
C SER A 506 -37.72 23.63 8.97
N VAL A 507 -38.05 22.37 8.64
CA VAL A 507 -39.24 21.97 7.84
C VAL A 507 -39.96 20.78 8.52
N ALA A 508 -41.26 20.64 8.27
CA ALA A 508 -42.16 19.74 9.00
C ALA A 508 -42.28 18.31 8.42
N GLU A 509 -42.80 17.40 9.25
CA GLU A 509 -43.07 15.99 8.92
C GLU A 509 -44.25 15.80 7.93
N GLY A 510 -44.21 14.69 7.18
CA GLY A 510 -45.21 14.32 6.17
C GLY A 510 -45.61 12.84 6.25
N GLU A 511 -46.79 12.53 5.73
CA GLU A 511 -47.49 11.26 5.92
C GLU A 511 -46.76 10.04 5.30
N SER A 512 -46.69 8.93 6.05
CA SER A 512 -45.87 7.75 5.71
C SER A 512 -46.47 6.90 4.58
N ALA A 513 -46.17 7.23 3.34
CA ALA A 513 -46.37 6.31 2.21
C ALA A 513 -45.43 5.08 2.31
N GLY A 514 -45.95 3.89 2.02
CA GLY A 514 -45.28 2.61 2.31
C GLY A 514 -44.14 2.19 1.36
N GLU A 515 -43.55 1.05 1.70
CA GLU A 515 -42.72 0.21 0.84
C GLU A 515 -43.59 -0.80 0.08
N ALA A 516 -43.15 -1.25 -1.10
CA ALA A 516 -43.69 -2.42 -1.78
C ALA A 516 -42.56 -3.31 -2.31
N ILE A 517 -42.77 -4.62 -2.35
CA ILE A 517 -41.76 -5.57 -2.81
C ILE A 517 -41.70 -5.55 -4.34
N PRO A 518 -40.55 -5.25 -4.99
CA PRO A 518 -40.43 -5.27 -6.44
C PRO A 518 -40.59 -6.70 -7.01
N PRO A 519 -41.11 -6.85 -8.23
CA PRO A 519 -41.06 -8.12 -8.94
C PRO A 519 -39.61 -8.55 -9.22
N ILE A 520 -39.38 -9.85 -9.33
CA ILE A 520 -38.07 -10.41 -9.70
C ILE A 520 -37.80 -10.12 -11.18
N GLY A 521 -36.59 -9.67 -11.52
CA GLY A 521 -36.16 -9.41 -12.89
C GLY A 521 -35.05 -8.37 -13.02
N ALA A 522 -34.75 -7.99 -14.26
CA ALA A 522 -33.74 -6.99 -14.59
C ALA A 522 -34.26 -5.98 -15.62
N GLY A 523 -33.68 -4.78 -15.65
CA GLY A 523 -33.99 -3.73 -16.64
C GLY A 523 -35.35 -3.05 -16.48
N GLN A 524 -36.04 -3.25 -15.36
CA GLN A 524 -37.33 -2.62 -15.08
C GLN A 524 -37.17 -1.19 -14.55
N HIS A 525 -38.14 -0.31 -14.85
CA HIS A 525 -38.25 0.99 -14.19
C HIS A 525 -39.06 0.85 -12.89
N LEU A 526 -38.42 1.03 -11.74
CA LEU A 526 -39.07 0.94 -10.43
C LEU A 526 -39.90 2.20 -10.12
N SER A 527 -41.06 2.01 -9.50
CA SER A 527 -41.81 3.06 -8.81
C SER A 527 -41.15 3.43 -7.47
N ARG A 528 -41.45 4.62 -6.93
CA ARG A 528 -40.83 5.12 -5.68
C ARG A 528 -40.95 4.16 -4.49
N GLU A 529 -42.08 3.46 -4.37
CA GLU A 529 -42.33 2.41 -3.36
C GLU A 529 -41.40 1.19 -3.49
N PHE A 530 -41.00 0.84 -4.71
CA PHE A 530 -40.02 -0.22 -5.00
C PHE A 530 -38.58 0.29 -4.75
N VAL A 531 -38.29 1.56 -5.07
CA VAL A 531 -37.00 2.20 -4.73
C VAL A 531 -36.79 2.26 -3.21
N ARG A 532 -37.84 2.58 -2.43
CA ARG A 532 -37.82 2.47 -0.96
C ARG A 532 -37.42 1.09 -0.49
N TYR A 533 -38.11 0.05 -0.99
CA TYR A 533 -37.78 -1.32 -0.61
C TYR A 533 -36.32 -1.66 -0.92
N CYS A 534 -35.81 -1.32 -2.11
CA CYS A 534 -34.41 -1.60 -2.44
C CYS A 534 -33.43 -0.89 -1.49
N GLU A 535 -33.54 0.44 -1.29
CA GLU A 535 -32.58 1.16 -0.43
C GLU A 535 -32.73 0.81 1.07
N PHE A 536 -33.96 0.58 1.55
CA PHE A 536 -34.18 0.19 2.95
C PHE A 536 -33.73 -1.26 3.19
N GLN A 537 -33.99 -2.20 2.26
CA GLN A 537 -33.52 -3.59 2.36
C GLN A 537 -31.98 -3.69 2.26
N LYS A 538 -31.36 -2.86 1.42
CA LYS A 538 -29.90 -2.67 1.33
C LYS A 538 -29.31 -2.19 2.66
N GLN A 539 -29.97 -1.25 3.34
CA GLN A 539 -29.55 -0.79 4.68
C GLN A 539 -29.79 -1.86 5.76
N ARG A 540 -30.92 -2.60 5.74
CA ARG A 540 -31.16 -3.77 6.61
C ARG A 540 -30.05 -4.83 6.44
N LEU A 541 -29.73 -5.23 5.20
CA LEU A 541 -28.62 -6.14 4.88
C LEU A 541 -27.26 -5.63 5.38
N ARG A 542 -26.99 -4.32 5.25
CA ARG A 542 -25.75 -3.70 5.76
C ARG A 542 -25.61 -3.81 7.28
N VAL A 543 -26.72 -3.77 8.02
CA VAL A 543 -26.73 -4.00 9.47
C VAL A 543 -26.55 -5.49 9.78
N ILE A 544 -27.31 -6.40 9.16
CA ILE A 544 -27.16 -7.86 9.34
C ILE A 544 -25.69 -8.28 9.16
N LYS A 545 -25.02 -7.78 8.10
CA LYS A 545 -23.63 -8.13 7.78
C LYS A 545 -22.62 -7.83 8.91
N ARG A 546 -22.94 -6.94 9.85
CA ARG A 546 -22.10 -6.61 11.02
C ARG A 546 -22.24 -7.60 12.18
N HIS A 547 -23.31 -8.40 12.20
CA HIS A 547 -23.68 -9.29 13.30
C HIS A 547 -23.64 -10.78 12.91
N LEU A 548 -23.00 -11.11 11.77
CA LEU A 548 -22.76 -12.48 11.33
C LEU A 548 -21.67 -13.12 12.18
N GLU A 549 -22.04 -14.14 12.95
CA GLU A 549 -21.13 -14.89 13.83
C GLU A 549 -21.07 -16.36 13.43
N TRP A 550 -22.23 -16.94 13.05
CA TRP A 550 -22.42 -18.37 12.86
C TRP A 550 -22.60 -18.73 11.38
N ARG A 551 -22.29 -19.98 11.01
CA ARG A 551 -22.39 -20.45 9.61
C ARG A 551 -23.82 -20.37 9.08
N GLU A 552 -24.77 -20.56 9.97
CA GLU A 552 -26.21 -20.52 9.77
C GLU A 552 -26.67 -19.08 9.46
N ASP A 553 -26.09 -18.08 10.14
CA ASP A 553 -26.33 -16.65 9.83
C ASP A 553 -25.87 -16.30 8.42
N ILE A 554 -24.70 -16.79 8.02
CA ILE A 554 -24.15 -16.57 6.68
C ILE A 554 -25.06 -17.18 5.62
N ALA A 555 -25.66 -18.36 5.88
CA ALA A 555 -26.65 -18.98 5.00
C ALA A 555 -27.96 -18.16 4.90
N ALA A 556 -28.47 -17.64 6.03
CA ALA A 556 -29.66 -16.77 6.03
C ALA A 556 -29.40 -15.44 5.32
N TYR A 557 -28.28 -14.78 5.63
CA TYR A 557 -27.84 -13.56 4.97
C TYR A 557 -27.69 -13.75 3.46
N ASN A 558 -27.03 -14.83 3.02
CA ASN A 558 -26.89 -15.13 1.59
C ASN A 558 -28.25 -15.37 0.92
N THR A 559 -29.22 -15.95 1.63
CA THR A 559 -30.60 -16.11 1.12
C THR A 559 -31.28 -14.75 0.92
N LEU A 560 -31.20 -13.85 1.92
CA LEU A 560 -31.75 -12.50 1.82
C LEU A 560 -31.03 -11.64 0.76
N ALA A 561 -29.71 -11.77 0.65
CA ALA A 561 -28.90 -11.08 -0.35
C ALA A 561 -29.19 -11.57 -1.78
N ASN A 562 -29.46 -12.87 -1.97
CA ASN A 562 -29.86 -13.42 -3.26
C ASN A 562 -31.25 -12.94 -3.69
N ASP A 563 -32.23 -12.90 -2.78
CA ASP A 563 -33.55 -12.33 -3.09
C ASP A 563 -33.45 -10.83 -3.43
N TYR A 564 -32.71 -10.06 -2.63
CA TYR A 564 -32.40 -8.66 -2.92
C TYR A 564 -31.74 -8.51 -4.29
N ASN A 565 -30.70 -9.29 -4.62
CA ASN A 565 -30.03 -9.22 -5.92
C ASN A 565 -30.98 -9.56 -7.08
N SER A 566 -31.95 -10.46 -6.88
CA SER A 566 -32.94 -10.82 -7.90
C SER A 566 -33.97 -9.74 -8.23
N ARG A 567 -34.09 -8.70 -7.38
CA ARG A 567 -35.03 -7.56 -7.50
C ARG A 567 -34.35 -6.21 -7.69
N CYS A 568 -33.17 -6.05 -7.09
CA CYS A 568 -32.51 -4.77 -6.83
C CYS A 568 -31.03 -4.73 -7.26
N SER A 569 -30.57 -5.61 -8.16
CA SER A 569 -29.21 -5.54 -8.73
C SER A 569 -29.12 -4.77 -10.07
N ASN A 570 -30.18 -4.82 -10.89
CA ASN A 570 -30.18 -4.26 -12.23
C ASN A 570 -31.55 -3.66 -12.57
N TYR A 571 -31.76 -2.40 -12.18
CA TYR A 571 -33.02 -1.68 -12.37
C TYR A 571 -32.78 -0.19 -12.66
N PHE A 572 -33.76 0.43 -13.29
CA PHE A 572 -33.78 1.88 -13.54
C PHE A 572 -34.75 2.56 -12.59
N TYR A 573 -34.47 3.82 -12.26
CA TYR A 573 -35.31 4.66 -11.41
C TYR A 573 -35.22 6.12 -11.89
N ARG A 574 -35.91 7.04 -11.22
CA ARG A 574 -35.81 8.48 -11.44
C ARG A 574 -35.01 9.11 -10.31
N ASP A 575 -34.09 10.01 -10.63
CA ASP A 575 -33.26 10.69 -9.61
C ASP A 575 -34.10 11.42 -8.57
N ALA A 576 -35.23 12.00 -8.98
CA ALA A 576 -36.20 12.64 -8.08
C ALA A 576 -36.78 11.66 -7.04
N ASP A 577 -37.07 10.42 -7.43
CA ASP A 577 -37.58 9.41 -6.50
C ASP A 577 -36.47 8.90 -5.57
N MET A 578 -35.25 8.68 -6.10
CA MET A 578 -34.09 8.27 -5.29
C MET A 578 -33.68 9.34 -4.26
N ASN A 579 -33.69 10.62 -4.63
CA ASN A 579 -33.37 11.73 -3.73
C ASN A 579 -34.39 11.83 -2.58
N ILE A 580 -35.68 11.60 -2.86
CA ILE A 580 -36.74 11.54 -1.82
C ILE A 580 -36.47 10.35 -0.88
N VAL A 581 -36.25 9.14 -1.42
CA VAL A 581 -35.99 7.93 -0.62
C VAL A 581 -34.71 8.04 0.21
N THR A 582 -33.67 8.71 -0.30
CA THR A 582 -32.43 8.98 0.43
C THR A 582 -32.67 9.90 1.64
N GLY A 583 -33.53 10.92 1.49
CA GLY A 583 -33.97 11.76 2.62
C GLY A 583 -34.81 10.97 3.64
N GLU A 584 -35.71 10.11 3.18
CA GLU A 584 -36.50 9.23 4.04
C GLU A 584 -35.64 8.24 4.83
N LEU A 585 -34.58 7.68 4.22
CA LEU A 585 -33.65 6.74 4.86
C LEU A 585 -32.94 7.36 6.06
N ALA A 586 -32.46 8.60 5.94
CA ALA A 586 -31.82 9.32 7.03
C ALA A 586 -32.73 9.51 8.25
N VAL A 587 -34.04 9.71 8.04
CA VAL A 587 -35.05 9.82 9.11
C VAL A 587 -35.44 8.44 9.66
N ARG A 588 -35.43 7.39 8.82
CA ARG A 588 -35.85 6.02 9.20
C ARG A 588 -34.77 5.13 9.78
N GLN A 589 -33.49 5.55 9.79
CA GLN A 589 -32.34 4.72 10.17
C GLN A 589 -32.57 3.84 11.41
N GLN A 590 -33.02 4.43 12.54
CA GLN A 590 -33.26 3.71 13.79
C GLN A 590 -34.39 2.67 13.68
N ASN A 591 -35.43 2.95 12.89
CA ASN A 591 -36.51 2.01 12.65
C ASN A 591 -36.04 0.82 11.79
N LEU A 592 -35.19 1.07 10.79
CA LEU A 592 -34.59 0.02 9.95
C LEU A 592 -33.61 -0.86 10.74
N GLU A 593 -32.91 -0.30 11.71
CA GLU A 593 -32.05 -1.04 12.65
C GLU A 593 -32.91 -1.93 13.57
N ALA A 594 -33.97 -1.39 14.20
CA ALA A 594 -34.91 -2.17 15.02
C ALA A 594 -35.76 -3.18 14.22
N GLU A 595 -35.95 -3.00 12.91
CA GLU A 595 -36.48 -4.04 12.01
C GLU A 595 -35.45 -5.13 11.72
N THR A 596 -34.18 -4.77 11.60
CA THR A 596 -33.09 -5.71 11.35
C THR A 596 -32.87 -6.66 12.52
N GLU A 597 -32.92 -6.13 13.75
CA GLU A 597 -32.89 -6.95 14.97
C GLU A 597 -34.00 -8.00 14.97
N ARG A 598 -35.26 -7.58 14.72
CA ARG A 598 -36.42 -8.49 14.62
C ARG A 598 -36.30 -9.52 13.49
N ILE A 599 -35.62 -9.19 12.38
CA ILE A 599 -35.31 -10.17 11.32
C ILE A 599 -34.34 -11.24 11.86
N MET A 600 -33.28 -10.86 12.56
CA MET A 600 -32.30 -11.80 13.11
C MET A 600 -32.85 -12.62 14.29
N GLU A 601 -33.71 -12.04 15.14
CA GLU A 601 -34.44 -12.74 16.20
C GLU A 601 -35.41 -13.81 15.65
N SER A 602 -35.92 -13.63 14.43
CA SER A 602 -36.82 -14.59 13.79
C SER A 602 -36.11 -15.87 13.30
N TRP A 603 -34.78 -15.91 13.30
CA TRP A 603 -34.02 -17.07 12.82
C TRP A 603 -34.01 -18.21 13.84
N PRO A 604 -34.36 -19.46 13.47
CA PRO A 604 -34.57 -20.55 14.43
C PRO A 604 -33.42 -20.86 15.39
N TRP A 605 -32.17 -20.60 15.00
CA TRP A 605 -30.97 -20.82 15.82
C TRP A 605 -30.59 -19.63 16.70
N ARG A 606 -31.19 -18.44 16.49
CA ARG A 606 -31.00 -17.24 17.32
C ARG A 606 -32.07 -17.07 18.40
N ALA A 607 -32.99 -18.03 18.52
CA ALA A 607 -33.99 -18.04 19.58
C ALA A 607 -33.32 -17.98 20.97
N PRO A 608 -33.80 -17.14 21.91
CA PRO A 608 -33.14 -16.93 23.19
C PRO A 608 -33.07 -18.23 24.00
N ALA A 609 -31.92 -18.45 24.66
CA ALA A 609 -31.61 -19.65 25.44
C ALA A 609 -32.51 -19.78 26.69
N GLY A 610 -33.74 -20.25 26.48
CA GLY A 610 -34.78 -20.36 27.50
C GLY A 610 -36.06 -21.06 27.02
N THR A 611 -36.37 -21.05 25.72
CA THR A 611 -37.39 -21.93 25.14
C THR A 611 -36.83 -23.34 24.91
N PRO A 612 -37.30 -24.39 25.62
CA PRO A 612 -36.89 -25.75 25.34
C PRO A 612 -37.46 -26.20 23.99
N THR A 613 -36.59 -26.62 23.07
CA THR A 613 -36.97 -27.30 21.84
C THR A 613 -37.65 -28.64 22.15
N ARG A 614 -38.55 -29.08 21.26
CA ARG A 614 -39.53 -30.15 21.50
C ARG A 614 -39.61 -31.11 20.32
#